data_AF-A0A2M8LXA8-F1
#
_entry.id   AF-A0A2M8LXA8-F1
#
_cell.length_a   1.000
_cell.length_b   1.000
_cell.length_c   1.000
_cell.angle_alpha   90.00
_cell.angle_beta   90.00
_cell.angle_gamma   90.00
#
_symmetry.space_group_name_H-M   'P 1'
#
loop_
_entity.id
_entity.type
_entity.pdbx_description
1 polymer ?
#
loop_
_entity_poly.entity_id
_entity_poly.type
_entity_poly.pdbx_seq_one_letter_code
_entity_poly.pdbx_strand_id
1 'polypeptide(L)'
;MNAVNAVNTATEGRNRTRTAVIAAVATVTVALAAGAGYWWYESSKPSQASAADCRMAKDIVEQAKEAAGKPAGEAEEWGRKTAAERRVKMADGYLGFRVAQYEAWAVEHAKDAPSGTAREIRSLRDKAQEHCSDAGVDLPMTAFGS
;
A
#
# COMPACT_ATOMS: atom_id res chain seq x y z
N MET A 1 -13.34 -44.04 58.65
CA MET A 1 -13.76 -43.52 57.34
C MET A 1 -13.49 -42.02 57.31
N ASN A 2 -12.29 -41.54 56.94
CA ASN A 2 -12.01 -40.08 56.86
C ASN A 2 -10.85 -39.71 55.91
N ALA A 3 -10.05 -40.66 55.41
CA ALA A 3 -8.96 -40.36 54.49
C ALA A 3 -9.40 -40.20 53.02
N VAL A 4 -10.54 -40.77 52.63
CA VAL A 4 -10.96 -40.84 51.22
C VAL A 4 -11.52 -39.51 50.70
N ASN A 5 -12.17 -38.71 51.56
CA ASN A 5 -12.78 -37.44 51.16
C ASN A 5 -11.77 -36.28 51.02
N ALA A 6 -10.66 -36.31 51.75
CA ALA A 6 -9.61 -35.29 51.68
C ALA A 6 -8.74 -35.43 50.40
N VAL A 7 -8.53 -36.66 49.92
CA VAL A 7 -7.79 -36.93 48.68
C VAL A 7 -8.58 -36.50 47.45
N ASN A 8 -9.90 -36.71 47.45
CA ASN A 8 -10.78 -36.33 46.33
C ASN A 8 -10.86 -34.80 46.17
N THR A 9 -11.01 -34.05 47.26
CA THR A 9 -11.05 -32.57 47.22
C THR A 9 -9.71 -31.94 46.83
N ALA A 10 -8.59 -32.50 47.30
CA ALA A 10 -7.26 -32.02 46.92
C ALA A 10 -6.92 -32.24 45.43
N THR A 11 -7.43 -33.34 44.85
CA THR A 11 -7.20 -33.69 43.43
C THR A 11 -8.08 -32.85 42.51
N GLU A 12 -9.33 -32.61 42.90
CA GLU A 12 -10.30 -31.82 42.13
C GLU A 12 -9.92 -30.32 42.09
N GLY A 13 -9.46 -29.76 43.21
CA GLY A 13 -8.95 -28.39 43.30
C GLY A 13 -7.69 -28.18 42.45
N ARG A 14 -6.75 -29.13 42.46
CA ARG A 14 -5.53 -29.06 41.65
C ARG A 14 -5.81 -29.12 40.15
N ASN A 15 -6.76 -29.96 39.73
CA ASN A 15 -7.17 -30.06 38.33
C ASN A 15 -7.91 -28.82 37.84
N ARG A 16 -8.80 -28.22 38.65
CA ARG A 16 -9.46 -26.94 38.30
C ARG A 16 -8.46 -25.80 38.16
N THR A 17 -7.50 -25.68 39.09
CA THR A 17 -6.45 -24.66 39.00
C THR A 17 -5.55 -24.86 37.79
N ARG A 18 -5.17 -26.11 37.47
CA ARG A 18 -4.36 -26.43 36.28
C ARG A 18 -5.09 -26.10 34.98
N THR A 19 -6.37 -26.44 34.87
CA THR A 19 -7.19 -26.09 33.68
C THR A 19 -7.36 -24.58 33.56
N ALA A 20 -7.56 -23.86 34.66
CA ALA A 20 -7.66 -22.40 34.65
C ALA A 20 -6.34 -21.74 34.19
N VAL A 21 -5.19 -22.24 34.65
CA VAL A 21 -3.87 -21.74 34.22
C VAL A 21 -3.63 -22.05 32.73
N ILE A 22 -3.96 -23.25 32.25
CA ILE A 22 -3.82 -23.60 30.83
C ILE A 22 -4.72 -22.72 29.96
N ALA A 23 -5.96 -22.48 30.38
CA ALA A 23 -6.88 -21.59 29.69
C ALA A 23 -6.35 -20.15 29.64
N ALA A 24 -5.85 -19.63 30.76
CA ALA A 24 -5.24 -18.30 30.82
C ALA A 24 -4.02 -18.21 29.89
N VAL A 25 -3.11 -19.19 29.93
CA VAL A 25 -1.93 -19.23 29.04
C VAL A 25 -2.37 -19.26 27.57
N ALA A 26 -3.33 -20.11 27.21
CA ALA A 26 -3.83 -20.20 25.84
C ALA A 26 -4.42 -18.86 25.35
N THR A 27 -5.19 -18.16 26.19
CA THR A 27 -5.74 -16.83 25.83
C THR A 27 -4.66 -15.78 25.65
N VAL A 28 -3.62 -15.78 26.50
CA VAL A 28 -2.47 -14.87 26.36
C VAL A 28 -1.70 -15.17 25.08
N THR A 29 -1.47 -16.46 24.75
CA THR A 29 -0.77 -16.84 23.52
C THR A 29 -1.55 -16.41 22.26
N VAL A 30 -2.87 -16.59 22.25
CA VAL A 30 -3.72 -16.13 21.13
C VAL A 30 -3.70 -14.61 21.01
N ALA A 31 -3.78 -13.87 22.12
CA ALA A 31 -3.71 -12.41 22.12
C ALA A 31 -2.35 -11.90 21.62
N LEU A 32 -1.25 -12.53 22.04
CA LEU A 32 0.10 -12.19 21.56
C LEU A 32 0.27 -12.50 20.07
N ALA A 33 -0.25 -13.64 19.59
CA ALA A 33 -0.20 -13.99 18.18
C ALA A 33 -1.01 -13.01 17.31
N ALA A 34 -2.20 -12.62 17.76
CA ALA A 34 -3.02 -11.61 17.09
C ALA A 34 -2.33 -10.23 17.09
N GLY A 35 -1.75 -9.82 18.22
CA GLY A 35 -1.00 -8.56 18.33
C GLY A 35 0.25 -8.52 17.45
N ALA A 36 1.01 -9.62 17.39
CA ALA A 36 2.18 -9.73 16.51
C ALA A 36 1.78 -9.69 15.03
N GLY A 37 0.68 -10.35 14.66
CA GLY A 37 0.12 -10.30 13.31
C GLY A 37 -0.32 -8.88 12.92
N TYR A 38 -0.99 -8.17 13.82
CA TYR A 38 -1.40 -6.78 13.61
C TYR A 38 -0.19 -5.84 13.46
N TRP A 39 0.81 -5.95 14.35
CA TRP A 39 2.01 -5.13 14.28
C TRP A 39 2.82 -5.37 13.00
N TRP A 40 2.91 -6.63 12.56
CA TRP A 40 3.55 -6.98 11.29
C TRP A 40 2.78 -6.41 10.09
N TYR A 41 1.45 -6.49 10.10
CA TYR A 41 0.61 -5.91 9.05
C TYR A 41 0.79 -4.39 8.96
N GLU A 42 0.72 -3.67 10.08
CA GLU A 42 0.93 -2.21 10.09
C GLU A 42 2.36 -1.83 9.68
N SER A 43 3.37 -2.56 10.16
CA SER A 43 4.78 -2.27 9.82
C SER A 43 5.14 -2.57 8.37
N SER A 44 4.33 -3.37 7.66
CA SER A 44 4.53 -3.73 6.26
C SER A 44 3.73 -2.87 5.27
N LYS A 45 2.89 -1.96 5.75
CA LYS A 45 2.17 -1.03 4.87
C LYS A 45 3.13 -0.04 4.20
N PRO A 46 2.90 0.30 2.92
CA PRO A 46 3.63 1.36 2.24
C PRO A 46 3.49 2.71 2.94
N SER A 47 4.54 3.55 2.84
CA SER A 47 4.49 4.92 3.34
C SER A 47 3.30 5.65 2.73
N GLN A 48 2.51 6.32 3.57
CA GLN A 48 1.38 7.09 3.08
C GLN A 48 1.85 8.48 2.67
N ALA A 49 1.63 8.81 1.40
CA ALA A 49 1.92 10.11 0.85
C ALA A 49 0.93 11.14 1.39
N SER A 50 1.32 12.42 1.37
CA SER A 50 0.41 13.48 1.79
C SER A 50 -0.76 13.63 0.81
N ALA A 51 -1.89 14.15 1.29
CA ALA A 51 -3.02 14.46 0.40
C ALA A 51 -2.65 15.47 -0.69
N ALA A 52 -1.64 16.32 -0.46
CA ALA A 52 -1.10 17.23 -1.47
C ALA A 52 -0.32 16.47 -2.56
N ASP A 53 0.56 15.55 -2.16
CA ASP A 53 1.31 14.70 -3.10
C ASP A 53 0.37 13.84 -3.94
N CYS A 54 -0.64 13.24 -3.32
CA CYS A 54 -1.61 12.41 -4.04
C CYS A 54 -2.46 13.21 -5.03
N ARG A 55 -2.88 14.44 -4.68
CA ARG A 55 -3.58 15.33 -5.62
C ARG A 55 -2.68 15.76 -6.77
N MET A 56 -1.42 16.05 -6.50
CA MET A 56 -0.43 16.36 -7.53
C MET A 56 -0.19 15.16 -8.44
N ALA A 57 -0.07 13.95 -7.87
CA ALA A 57 0.05 12.71 -8.65
C ALA A 57 -1.16 12.50 -9.55
N LYS A 58 -2.38 12.71 -9.03
CA LYS A 58 -3.61 12.64 -9.82
C LYS A 58 -3.59 13.61 -11.00
N ASP A 59 -3.27 14.88 -10.76
CA ASP A 59 -3.19 15.91 -11.80
C ASP A 59 -2.16 15.55 -12.89
N ILE A 60 -0.96 15.09 -12.51
CA ILE A 60 0.04 14.61 -13.47
C ILE A 60 -0.47 13.41 -14.28
N VAL A 61 -1.13 12.44 -13.64
CA VAL A 61 -1.69 11.25 -14.29
C VAL A 61 -2.79 11.61 -15.30
N GLU A 62 -3.65 12.56 -14.95
CA GLU A 62 -4.70 13.07 -15.84
C GLU A 62 -4.08 13.79 -17.05
N GLN A 63 -3.11 14.67 -16.82
CA GLN A 63 -2.39 15.37 -17.89
C GLN A 63 -1.58 14.42 -18.78
N ALA A 64 -1.03 13.33 -18.23
CA ALA A 64 -0.26 12.34 -18.99
C ALA A 64 -1.10 11.69 -20.10
N LYS A 65 -2.40 11.49 -19.86
CA LYS A 65 -3.31 10.95 -20.87
C LYS A 65 -3.47 11.92 -22.06
N GLU A 66 -3.53 13.21 -21.78
CA GLU A 66 -3.58 14.23 -22.83
C GLU A 66 -2.24 14.31 -23.57
N ALA A 67 -1.12 14.33 -22.82
CA ALA A 67 0.22 14.41 -23.39
C ALA A 67 0.55 13.24 -24.33
N ALA A 68 0.07 12.03 -24.01
CA ALA A 68 0.25 10.86 -24.86
C ALA A 68 -0.40 10.99 -26.26
N GLY A 69 -1.40 11.87 -26.41
CA GLY A 69 -2.05 12.14 -27.69
C GLY A 69 -1.50 13.36 -28.45
N LYS A 70 -0.48 14.03 -27.91
CA LYS A 70 0.12 15.23 -28.51
C LYS A 70 1.31 14.89 -29.40
N PRO A 71 1.74 15.81 -30.28
CA PRO A 71 3.02 15.65 -31.00
C PRO A 71 4.18 15.41 -30.02
N ALA A 72 5.12 14.55 -30.43
CA ALA A 72 6.26 14.14 -29.60
C ALA A 72 6.98 15.31 -28.91
N GLY A 73 7.24 16.41 -29.61
CA GLY A 73 7.91 17.59 -29.04
C GLY A 73 7.13 18.26 -27.90
N GLU A 74 5.79 18.33 -28.02
CA GLU A 74 4.92 18.86 -26.96
C GLU A 74 4.84 17.91 -25.77
N ALA A 75 4.77 16.59 -26.02
CA ALA A 75 4.78 15.58 -24.97
C ALA A 75 6.10 15.59 -24.18
N GLU A 76 7.24 15.74 -24.87
CA GLU A 76 8.55 15.87 -24.21
C GLU A 76 8.68 17.17 -23.40
N GLU A 77 8.15 18.29 -23.90
CA GLU A 77 8.12 19.55 -23.15
C GLU A 77 7.29 19.41 -21.87
N TRP A 78 6.09 18.83 -21.99
CA TRP A 78 5.25 18.49 -20.86
C TRP A 78 6.01 17.61 -19.86
N GLY A 79 6.61 16.51 -20.31
CA GLY A 79 7.33 15.57 -19.45
C GLY A 79 8.51 16.21 -18.72
N ARG A 80 9.25 17.12 -19.36
CA ARG A 80 10.32 17.89 -18.69
C ARG A 80 9.75 18.81 -17.60
N LYS A 81 8.65 19.51 -17.89
CA LYS A 81 8.00 20.43 -16.95
C LYS A 81 7.46 19.69 -15.73
N THR A 82 6.66 18.64 -15.93
CA THR A 82 6.06 17.89 -14.84
C THR A 82 7.12 17.15 -14.01
N ALA A 83 8.17 16.62 -14.64
CA ALA A 83 9.26 16.01 -13.92
C ALA A 83 10.06 17.02 -13.08
N ALA A 84 10.18 18.28 -13.50
CA ALA A 84 10.78 19.34 -12.69
C ALA A 84 9.87 19.69 -11.49
N GLU A 85 8.57 19.89 -11.75
CA GLU A 85 7.60 20.19 -10.70
C GLU A 85 7.53 19.08 -9.64
N ARG A 86 7.45 17.81 -10.07
CA ARG A 86 7.39 16.64 -9.19
C ARG A 86 8.62 16.55 -8.30
N ARG A 87 9.82 16.72 -8.85
CA ARG A 87 11.07 16.68 -8.07
C ARG A 87 11.15 17.77 -6.99
N VAL A 88 10.47 18.90 -7.19
CA VAL A 88 10.47 20.02 -6.25
C VAL A 88 9.36 19.91 -5.22
N LYS A 89 8.15 19.49 -5.63
CA LYS A 89 6.94 19.60 -4.81
C LYS A 89 6.47 18.27 -4.21
N MET A 90 6.78 17.13 -4.83
CA MET A 90 6.32 15.83 -4.36
C MET A 90 7.29 15.27 -3.33
N ALA A 91 6.85 15.21 -2.07
CA ALA A 91 7.70 14.78 -0.96
C ALA A 91 7.84 13.25 -0.90
N ASP A 92 6.77 12.51 -1.21
CA ASP A 92 6.83 11.05 -1.24
C ASP A 92 7.58 10.55 -2.48
N GLY A 93 8.80 10.06 -2.26
CA GLY A 93 9.68 9.57 -3.33
C GLY A 93 9.21 8.27 -3.97
N TYR A 94 8.46 7.42 -3.26
CA TYR A 94 7.94 6.17 -3.82
C TYR A 94 6.78 6.44 -4.77
N LEU A 95 5.81 7.25 -4.35
CA LEU A 95 4.75 7.77 -5.22
C LEU A 95 5.37 8.53 -6.39
N GLY A 96 6.35 9.40 -6.12
CA GLY A 96 7.06 10.16 -7.13
C GLY A 96 7.74 9.28 -8.18
N PHE A 97 8.33 8.17 -7.79
CA PHE A 97 8.92 7.20 -8.71
C PHE A 97 7.86 6.51 -9.60
N ARG A 98 6.71 6.13 -9.02
CA ARG A 98 5.63 5.49 -9.80
C ARG A 98 5.02 6.47 -10.81
N VAL A 99 4.78 7.72 -10.39
CA VAL A 99 4.30 8.78 -11.29
C VAL A 99 5.32 9.05 -12.40
N ALA A 100 6.63 9.10 -12.08
CA ALA A 100 7.70 9.26 -13.06
C ALA A 100 7.65 8.24 -14.19
N GLN A 101 7.40 6.99 -13.84
CA GLN A 101 7.33 5.90 -14.82
C GLN A 101 6.14 6.07 -15.77
N TYR A 102 4.99 6.52 -15.26
CA TYR A 102 3.80 6.76 -16.06
C TYR A 102 3.98 7.97 -16.99
N GLU A 103 4.59 9.06 -16.49
CA GLU A 103 4.98 10.22 -17.31
C GLU A 103 5.88 9.80 -18.48
N ALA A 104 6.91 9.01 -18.19
CA ALA A 104 7.84 8.53 -19.21
C ALA A 104 7.11 7.69 -20.27
N TRP A 105 6.19 6.80 -19.87
CA TRP A 105 5.43 6.02 -20.83
C TRP A 105 4.45 6.85 -21.66
N ALA A 106 3.89 7.94 -21.13
CA ALA A 106 3.09 8.87 -21.93
C ALA A 106 3.94 9.55 -23.01
N VAL A 107 5.16 9.98 -22.66
CA VAL A 107 6.11 10.56 -23.62
C VAL A 107 6.55 9.55 -24.67
N GLU A 108 6.89 8.32 -24.27
CA GLU A 108 7.27 7.28 -25.23
C GLU A 108 6.10 6.88 -26.14
N HIS A 109 4.87 6.84 -25.61
CA HIS A 109 3.68 6.60 -26.42
C HIS A 109 3.49 7.68 -27.50
N ALA A 110 3.64 8.97 -27.15
CA ALA A 110 3.57 10.08 -28.09
C ALA A 110 4.68 10.07 -29.17
N LYS A 111 5.75 9.30 -28.94
CA LYS A 111 6.88 9.11 -29.87
C LYS A 111 6.73 7.83 -30.71
N ASP A 112 5.59 7.14 -30.63
CA ASP A 112 5.39 5.81 -31.21
C ASP A 112 6.46 4.79 -30.75
N ALA A 113 7.04 5.00 -29.57
CA ALA A 113 8.04 4.14 -28.97
C ALA A 113 7.40 3.16 -27.97
N PRO A 114 8.10 2.06 -27.61
CA PRO A 114 7.59 1.12 -26.62
C PRO A 114 7.22 1.80 -25.29
N SER A 115 5.93 1.83 -24.98
CA SER A 115 5.36 2.31 -23.72
C SER A 115 4.87 1.13 -22.86
N GLY A 116 4.46 1.42 -21.61
CA GLY A 116 3.89 0.40 -20.73
C GLY A 116 2.63 -0.24 -21.32
N THR A 117 2.55 -1.56 -21.22
CA THR A 117 1.35 -2.33 -21.56
C THR A 117 0.22 -2.03 -20.58
N ALA A 118 -1.03 -2.33 -20.97
CA ALA A 118 -2.17 -2.18 -20.07
C ALA A 118 -2.03 -2.96 -18.74
N ARG A 119 -1.32 -4.10 -18.75
CA ARG A 119 -1.03 -4.86 -17.52
C ARG A 119 0.00 -4.13 -16.64
N GLU A 120 1.06 -3.61 -17.23
CA GLU A 120 2.09 -2.87 -16.51
C GLU A 120 1.55 -1.56 -15.94
N ILE A 121 0.73 -0.84 -16.70
CA ILE A 121 0.07 0.38 -16.23
C ILE A 121 -0.87 0.09 -15.06
N ARG A 122 -1.67 -0.99 -15.12
CA ARG A 122 -2.48 -1.42 -13.97
C ARG A 122 -1.62 -1.76 -12.75
N SER A 123 -0.54 -2.52 -12.93
CA SER A 123 0.36 -2.83 -11.81
C SER A 123 1.04 -1.58 -11.23
N LEU A 124 1.40 -0.62 -12.08
CA LEU A 124 1.97 0.66 -11.66
C LEU A 124 0.96 1.48 -10.86
N ARG A 125 -0.29 1.53 -11.33
CA ARG A 125 -1.42 2.16 -10.65
C ARG A 125 -1.61 1.58 -9.27
N ASP A 126 -1.73 0.25 -9.16
CA ASP A 126 -2.01 -0.40 -7.89
C ASP A 126 -0.92 -0.08 -6.86
N LYS A 127 0.35 -0.12 -7.27
CA LYS A 127 1.49 0.29 -6.43
C LYS A 127 1.48 1.77 -6.06
N ALA A 128 1.06 2.65 -6.96
CA ALA A 128 0.94 4.08 -6.65
C ALA A 128 -0.24 4.34 -5.69
N GLN A 129 -1.35 3.63 -5.89
CA GLN A 129 -2.57 3.75 -5.11
C GLN A 129 -2.38 3.32 -3.66
N GLU A 130 -1.52 2.33 -3.41
CA GLU A 130 -1.11 1.92 -2.06
C GLU A 130 -0.52 3.07 -1.23
N HIS A 131 0.12 4.07 -1.86
CA HIS A 131 0.65 5.25 -1.18
C HIS A 131 -0.40 6.35 -0.94
N CYS A 132 -1.56 6.26 -1.58
CA CYS A 132 -2.62 7.27 -1.54
C CYS A 132 -3.91 6.78 -0.87
N SER A 133 -3.91 5.59 -0.27
CA SER A 133 -5.10 5.00 0.36
C SER A 133 -5.63 5.86 1.50
N ASP A 134 -4.75 6.36 2.37
CA ASP A 134 -5.16 7.15 3.53
C ASP A 134 -5.61 8.57 3.13
N ALA A 135 -5.08 9.07 2.01
CA ALA A 135 -5.47 10.36 1.44
C ALA A 135 -6.84 10.30 0.74
N GLY A 136 -7.37 9.11 0.44
CA GLY A 136 -8.63 8.93 -0.28
C GLY A 136 -8.61 9.49 -1.71
N VAL A 137 -7.42 9.61 -2.31
CA VAL A 137 -7.25 10.13 -3.68
C VAL A 137 -7.02 8.96 -4.62
N ASP A 138 -7.89 8.84 -5.63
CA ASP A 138 -7.75 7.84 -6.70
C ASP A 138 -6.79 8.34 -7.79
N LEU A 139 -5.95 7.44 -8.29
CA LEU A 139 -4.98 7.70 -9.36
C LEU A 139 -5.44 7.02 -10.67
N PRO A 140 -6.01 7.76 -11.62
CA PRO A 140 -6.66 7.19 -12.80
C PRO A 140 -5.67 6.80 -13.91
N MET A 141 -4.66 6.00 -13.59
CA MET A 141 -3.70 5.51 -14.59
C MET A 141 -4.36 4.45 -15.49
N THR A 142 -4.39 4.73 -16.81
CA THR A 142 -5.01 3.87 -17.83
C THR A 142 -4.06 3.68 -19.01
N ALA A 143 -4.29 2.66 -19.84
CA ALA A 143 -3.52 2.48 -21.06
C ALA A 143 -3.70 3.68 -22.01
N PHE A 144 -2.63 4.06 -22.69
CA PHE A 144 -2.65 5.10 -23.72
C PHE A 144 -3.22 4.52 -25.04
N GLY A 145 -3.96 5.33 -25.80
CA GLY A 145 -4.52 4.91 -27.10
C GLY A 145 -5.67 3.90 -27.03
N SER A 146 -6.44 3.90 -25.93
CA SER A 146 -7.68 3.11 -25.80
C SER A 146 -8.94 3.90 -26.19
#